data_AF-A0A9W4ZJG6-F1
#
_entry.id   AF-A0A9W4ZJG6-F1
#
_cell.length_a   1.000
_cell.length_b   1.000
_cell.length_c   1.000
_cell.angle_alpha   90.00
_cell.angle_beta   90.00
_cell.angle_gamma   90.00
#
_symmetry.space_group_name_H-M   'P 1'
#
loop_
_entity.id
_entity.type
_entity.pdbx_description
1 polymer ?
#
loop_
_entity_poly.entity_id
_entity_poly.type
_entity_poly.pdbx_seq_one_letter_code
_entity_poly.pdbx_strand_id
1 'polypeptide(L)'
;MPGDYTFTLQVKYRESKEQTQYVKAQAKSIVGSIVKPGMDEHEKVKAIHDYVVKHVSYDTSYQAYTAYEALANRSAVCQGYTLLTYELLKEAGIQNHIVTGTGNGQAHAWNLVNIENKWYHLDTTFDDPVPDKAGRVTYSYFNMSDEQLSKDHDWDRSKYPAATTSYFGELTNKIKAGSSKTVVYEQMLKETNLQYLSAEYGAENYNEFKQKLQQQFAAKPEKVEVRYKQSMDGTMQDIKKVLNEINWPKGAKRVSYQVAPYSALAGYSLATITFTY
;
A
#
# COMPACT_ATOMS: atom_id res chain seq x y z
N MET A 1 -46.37 11.21 19.38
CA MET A 1 -47.32 12.22 19.86
C MET A 1 -47.38 13.32 18.82
N PRO A 2 -48.55 13.77 18.35
CA PRO A 2 -48.66 14.95 17.51
C PRO A 2 -48.33 16.19 18.36
N GLY A 3 -47.45 17.06 17.88
CA GLY A 3 -47.05 18.29 18.57
C GLY A 3 -45.91 19.00 17.84
N ASP A 4 -45.71 20.27 18.14
CA ASP A 4 -44.61 21.07 17.61
C ASP A 4 -43.35 20.83 18.44
N TYR A 5 -42.25 20.47 17.76
CA TYR A 5 -40.95 20.25 18.39
C TYR A 5 -39.94 21.25 17.83
N THR A 6 -39.19 21.89 18.73
CA THR A 6 -38.05 22.74 18.37
C THR A 6 -36.76 22.07 18.85
N PHE A 7 -35.80 21.90 17.94
CA PHE A 7 -34.46 21.43 18.27
C PHE A 7 -33.44 22.53 17.98
N THR A 8 -32.44 22.66 18.85
CA THR A 8 -31.28 23.52 18.60
C THR A 8 -30.08 22.63 18.26
N LEU A 9 -29.54 22.80 17.05
CA LEU A 9 -28.33 22.12 16.60
C LEU A 9 -27.14 23.08 16.70
N GLN A 10 -26.12 22.71 17.47
CA GLN A 10 -24.84 23.42 17.49
C GLN A 10 -23.80 22.61 16.73
N VAL A 11 -23.32 23.14 15.61
CA VAL A 11 -22.28 22.52 14.79
C VAL A 11 -20.94 23.17 15.11
N LYS A 12 -19.95 22.36 15.50
CA LYS A 12 -18.56 22.79 15.67
C LYS A 12 -17.69 22.11 14.62
N TYR A 13 -16.92 22.89 13.88
CA TYR A 13 -15.97 22.39 12.90
C TYR A 13 -14.58 22.28 13.52
N ARG A 14 -13.83 21.23 13.13
CA ARG A 14 -12.42 21.08 13.52
C ARG A 14 -11.48 21.94 12.68
N GLU A 15 -11.91 22.31 11.47
CA GLU A 15 -11.15 23.12 10.52
C GLU A 15 -11.94 24.41 10.22
N SER A 16 -11.26 25.56 10.23
CA SER A 16 -11.85 26.85 9.85
C SER A 16 -11.99 26.98 8.33
N LYS A 17 -12.79 27.95 7.87
CA LYS A 17 -12.95 28.22 6.44
C LYS A 17 -11.61 28.59 5.77
N GLU A 18 -10.80 29.39 6.45
CA GLU A 18 -9.48 29.82 5.99
C GLU A 18 -8.52 28.63 5.89
N GLN A 19 -8.56 27.72 6.88
CA GLN A 19 -7.79 26.49 6.85
C GLN A 19 -8.23 25.57 5.69
N THR A 20 -9.53 25.42 5.43
CA THR A 20 -10.02 24.66 4.27
C THR A 20 -9.59 25.28 2.94
N GLN A 21 -9.58 26.61 2.84
CA GLN A 21 -9.07 27.31 1.65
C GLN A 21 -7.56 27.08 1.47
N TYR A 22 -6.79 27.08 2.56
CA TYR A 22 -5.38 26.72 2.54
C TYR A 22 -5.18 25.28 2.03
N VAL A 23 -5.92 24.31 2.56
CA VAL A 23 -5.86 22.90 2.13
C VAL A 23 -6.10 22.78 0.62
N LYS A 24 -7.15 23.42 0.10
CA LYS A 24 -7.47 23.38 -1.34
C LYS A 24 -6.38 24.02 -2.20
N ALA A 25 -5.83 25.15 -1.77
CA ALA A 25 -4.74 25.82 -2.49
C ALA A 25 -3.47 24.97 -2.50
N GLN A 26 -3.13 24.34 -1.36
CA GLN A 26 -2.02 23.41 -1.27
C GLN A 26 -2.25 22.16 -2.11
N ALA A 27 -3.45 21.58 -2.08
CA ALA A 27 -3.79 20.40 -2.88
C ALA A 27 -3.56 20.67 -4.38
N LYS A 28 -4.03 21.82 -4.89
CA LYS A 28 -3.77 22.25 -6.27
C LYS A 28 -2.28 22.38 -6.57
N SER A 29 -1.51 23.01 -5.69
CA SER A 29 -0.07 23.18 -5.86
C SER A 29 0.67 21.82 -5.87
N ILE A 30 0.32 20.94 -4.93
CA ILE A 30 0.91 19.62 -4.77
C ILE A 30 0.60 18.76 -5.98
N VAL A 31 -0.67 18.64 -6.36
CA VAL A 31 -1.11 17.87 -7.54
C VAL A 31 -0.42 18.40 -8.80
N GLY A 32 -0.36 19.73 -9.00
CA GLY A 32 0.37 20.32 -10.12
C GLY A 32 1.88 20.00 -10.13
N SER A 33 2.47 19.71 -8.97
CA SER A 33 3.88 19.35 -8.84
C SER A 33 4.16 17.86 -9.03
N ILE A 34 3.27 16.96 -8.61
CA ILE A 34 3.48 15.50 -8.64
C ILE A 34 2.82 14.81 -9.83
N VAL A 35 1.70 15.34 -10.33
CA VAL A 35 0.99 14.80 -11.50
C VAL A 35 1.54 15.45 -12.77
N LYS A 36 2.05 14.64 -13.69
CA LYS A 36 2.62 15.10 -14.96
C LYS A 36 1.68 14.85 -16.14
N PRO A 37 1.75 15.67 -17.21
CA PRO A 37 1.01 15.40 -18.43
C PRO A 37 1.27 13.97 -18.94
N GLY A 38 0.19 13.26 -19.30
CA GLY A 38 0.26 11.88 -19.77
C GLY A 38 0.27 10.81 -18.68
N MET A 39 0.19 11.17 -17.39
CA MET A 39 -0.07 10.20 -16.32
C MET A 39 -1.51 9.69 -16.37
N ASP A 40 -1.68 8.37 -16.30
CA ASP A 40 -2.98 7.73 -16.11
C ASP A 40 -3.42 7.74 -14.63
N GLU A 41 -4.59 7.18 -14.35
CA GLU A 41 -5.15 7.16 -12.99
C GLU A 41 -4.31 6.32 -12.03
N HIS A 42 -3.67 5.23 -12.48
CA HIS A 42 -2.78 4.41 -11.67
C HIS A 42 -1.55 5.21 -11.22
N GLU A 43 -0.91 5.92 -12.16
CA GLU A 43 0.24 6.77 -11.90
C GLU A 43 -0.12 7.92 -10.94
N LYS A 44 -1.27 8.56 -11.14
CA LYS A 44 -1.76 9.65 -10.28
C LYS A 44 -2.00 9.19 -8.85
N VAL A 45 -2.72 8.08 -8.66
CA VAL A 45 -3.02 7.54 -7.33
C VAL A 45 -1.72 7.18 -6.61
N LYS A 46 -0.78 6.53 -7.28
CA LYS A 46 0.53 6.22 -6.69
C LYS A 46 1.30 7.48 -6.31
N ALA A 47 1.36 8.49 -7.19
CA ALA A 47 2.08 9.73 -6.90
C ALA A 47 1.50 10.46 -5.66
N ILE A 48 0.17 10.48 -5.52
CA ILE A 48 -0.52 11.08 -4.38
C ILE A 48 -0.26 10.29 -3.10
N HIS A 49 -0.41 8.96 -3.15
CA HIS A 49 -0.06 8.08 -2.04
C HIS A 49 1.37 8.33 -1.56
N ASP A 50 2.33 8.25 -2.47
CA ASP A 50 3.75 8.45 -2.16
C ASP A 50 4.01 9.85 -1.59
N TYR A 51 3.30 10.87 -2.06
CA TYR A 51 3.42 12.21 -1.50
C TYR A 51 2.94 12.25 -0.05
N VAL A 52 1.75 11.72 0.25
CA VAL A 52 1.18 11.76 1.62
C VAL A 52 2.09 10.99 2.58
N VAL A 53 2.44 9.75 2.25
CA VAL A 53 3.26 8.89 3.12
C VAL A 53 4.68 9.47 3.33
N LYS A 54 5.24 10.20 2.37
CA LYS A 54 6.57 10.83 2.53
C LYS A 54 6.56 12.12 3.36
N HIS A 55 5.42 12.79 3.49
CA HIS A 55 5.37 14.17 3.98
C HIS A 55 4.47 14.36 5.20
N VAL A 56 3.82 13.30 5.69
CA VAL A 56 3.04 13.34 6.91
C VAL A 56 3.55 12.23 7.81
N SER A 57 3.72 12.53 9.10
CA SER A 57 4.12 11.58 10.13
C SER A 57 2.97 11.32 11.10
N TYR A 58 2.75 10.05 11.47
CA TYR A 58 1.63 9.69 12.33
C TYR A 58 1.71 10.39 13.71
N ASP A 59 0.63 11.09 14.09
CA ASP A 59 0.54 11.77 15.38
C ASP A 59 0.18 10.79 16.51
N THR A 60 1.20 10.33 17.23
CA THR A 60 1.01 9.43 18.39
C THR A 60 0.45 10.13 19.63
N SER A 61 0.31 11.46 19.63
CA SER A 61 -0.32 12.22 20.72
C SER A 61 -1.85 12.33 20.57
N TYR A 62 -2.37 11.94 19.41
CA TYR A 62 -3.80 11.95 19.06
C TYR A 62 -4.44 13.34 19.20
N GLN A 63 -3.81 14.37 18.65
CA GLN A 63 -4.28 15.76 18.71
C GLN A 63 -4.56 16.37 17.33
N ALA A 64 -3.88 15.92 16.27
CA ALA A 64 -4.01 16.46 14.93
C ALA A 64 -4.95 15.61 14.05
N TYR A 65 -6.11 16.13 13.67
CA TYR A 65 -7.20 15.39 13.01
C TYR A 65 -7.58 15.93 11.62
N THR A 66 -7.04 17.06 11.20
CA THR A 66 -7.45 17.78 9.98
C THR A 66 -6.44 17.65 8.84
N ALA A 67 -6.90 17.85 7.60
CA ALA A 67 -6.00 17.95 6.45
C ALA A 67 -5.09 19.19 6.56
N TYR A 68 -5.59 20.27 7.17
CA TYR A 68 -4.77 21.44 7.48
C TYR A 68 -3.57 21.07 8.37
N GLU A 69 -3.79 20.35 9.48
CA GLU A 69 -2.71 19.93 10.37
C GLU A 69 -1.73 18.97 9.66
N ALA A 70 -2.24 18.04 8.86
CA ALA A 70 -1.41 17.17 8.04
C ALA A 70 -0.48 17.96 7.09
N LEU A 71 -0.95 19.08 6.53
CA LEU A 71 -0.14 19.94 5.64
C LEU A 71 0.76 20.93 6.37
N ALA A 72 0.24 21.59 7.41
CA ALA A 72 0.91 22.67 8.12
C ALA A 72 1.91 22.14 9.14
N ASN A 73 1.51 21.13 9.92
CA ASN A 73 2.34 20.53 10.96
C ASN A 73 3.11 19.30 10.47
N ARG A 74 2.78 18.79 9.28
CA ARG A 74 3.33 17.53 8.74
C ARG A 74 3.05 16.33 9.64
N SER A 75 1.97 16.40 10.42
CA SER A 75 1.57 15.33 11.33
C SER A 75 0.07 15.33 11.57
N ALA A 76 -0.52 14.13 11.58
CA ALA A 76 -1.94 13.91 11.86
C ALA A 76 -2.21 12.45 12.27
N VAL A 77 -3.39 12.17 12.81
CA VAL A 77 -3.94 10.81 12.94
C VAL A 77 -4.64 10.40 11.63
N CYS A 78 -5.16 9.16 11.59
CA CYS A 78 -5.83 8.57 10.42
C CYS A 78 -6.85 9.47 9.71
N GLN A 79 -7.62 10.25 10.48
CA GLN A 79 -8.57 11.20 9.91
C GLN A 79 -7.89 12.29 9.07
N GLY A 80 -6.79 12.87 9.52
CA GLY A 80 -6.08 13.92 8.79
C GLY A 80 -5.38 13.38 7.54
N TYR A 81 -4.82 12.18 7.60
CA TYR A 81 -4.30 11.45 6.42
C TYR A 81 -5.40 11.26 5.39
N THR A 82 -6.52 10.68 5.80
CA THR A 82 -7.65 10.37 4.93
C THR A 82 -8.25 11.61 4.27
N LEU A 83 -8.39 12.71 5.03
CA LEU A 83 -8.90 13.98 4.52
C LEU A 83 -7.93 14.61 3.51
N LEU A 84 -6.62 14.59 3.79
CA LEU A 84 -5.62 15.11 2.86
C LEU A 84 -5.59 14.28 1.56
N THR A 85 -5.51 12.96 1.69
CA THR A 85 -5.54 12.04 0.53
C THR A 85 -6.82 12.22 -0.29
N TYR A 86 -7.98 12.38 0.36
CA TYR A 86 -9.25 12.65 -0.31
C TYR A 86 -9.20 13.91 -1.17
N GLU A 87 -8.73 15.03 -0.62
CA GLU A 87 -8.66 16.30 -1.35
C GLU A 87 -7.63 16.26 -2.48
N LEU A 88 -6.48 15.59 -2.30
CA LEU A 88 -5.48 15.41 -3.36
C LEU A 88 -6.00 14.56 -4.52
N LEU A 89 -6.67 13.44 -4.23
CA LEU A 89 -7.29 12.58 -5.24
C LEU A 89 -8.37 13.34 -6.02
N LYS A 90 -9.23 14.07 -5.30
CA LYS A 90 -10.29 14.88 -5.90
C LYS A 90 -9.72 15.97 -6.81
N GLU A 91 -8.68 16.68 -6.38
CA GLU A 91 -8.01 17.70 -7.19
C GLU A 91 -7.34 17.09 -8.44
N ALA A 92 -6.85 15.84 -8.36
CA ALA A 92 -6.32 15.12 -9.51
C ALA A 92 -7.39 14.52 -10.44
N GLY A 93 -8.68 14.73 -10.14
CA GLY A 93 -9.82 14.22 -10.90
C GLY A 93 -10.15 12.74 -10.63
N ILE A 94 -9.63 12.17 -9.54
CA ILE A 94 -9.87 10.78 -9.15
C ILE A 94 -11.06 10.72 -8.19
N GLN A 95 -12.11 10.02 -8.61
CA GLN A 95 -13.27 9.78 -7.75
C GLN A 95 -12.84 8.91 -6.56
N ASN A 96 -13.23 9.33 -5.35
CA ASN A 96 -12.93 8.57 -4.14
C ASN A 96 -13.94 8.83 -3.02
N HIS A 97 -13.97 7.94 -2.04
CA HIS A 97 -14.78 8.01 -0.83
C HIS A 97 -13.89 7.95 0.41
N ILE A 98 -14.35 8.59 1.49
CA ILE A 98 -13.82 8.36 2.83
C ILE A 98 -14.60 7.20 3.42
N VAL A 99 -13.89 6.14 3.81
CA VAL A 99 -14.45 4.99 4.51
C VAL A 99 -14.16 5.15 5.99
N THR A 100 -15.17 4.90 6.81
CA THR A 100 -15.03 4.84 8.28
C THR A 100 -15.37 3.45 8.77
N GLY A 101 -14.58 2.94 9.71
CA GLY A 101 -14.75 1.60 10.27
C GLY A 101 -13.77 1.35 11.40
N THR A 102 -13.19 0.16 11.42
CA THR A 102 -12.09 -0.18 12.32
C THR A 102 -10.89 -0.74 11.55
N GLY A 103 -9.69 -0.52 12.07
CA GLY A 103 -8.44 -1.16 11.64
C GLY A 103 -7.73 -1.68 12.88
N ASN A 104 -7.35 -2.97 12.90
CA ASN A 104 -6.82 -3.66 14.07
C ASN A 104 -7.70 -3.49 15.33
N GLY A 105 -9.03 -3.45 15.14
CA GLY A 105 -10.02 -3.31 16.23
C GLY A 105 -10.15 -1.90 16.82
N GLN A 106 -9.46 -0.89 16.28
CA GLN A 106 -9.58 0.51 16.69
C GLN A 106 -10.33 1.33 15.64
N ALA A 107 -11.04 2.38 16.07
CA ALA A 107 -11.73 3.28 15.14
C ALA A 107 -10.75 3.88 14.13
N HIS A 108 -11.09 3.78 12.85
CA HIS A 108 -10.19 4.13 11.77
C HIS A 108 -10.92 4.72 10.56
N ALA A 109 -10.17 5.46 9.75
CA ALA A 109 -10.64 6.02 8.49
C ALA A 109 -9.55 5.89 7.42
N TRP A 110 -9.97 5.63 6.18
CA TRP A 110 -9.11 5.49 5.01
C TRP A 110 -9.88 5.86 3.73
N ASN A 111 -9.24 5.76 2.56
CA ASN A 111 -9.85 6.09 1.27
C ASN A 111 -10.28 4.83 0.50
N LEU A 112 -11.35 4.96 -0.27
CA LEU A 112 -11.74 4.02 -1.34
C LEU A 112 -11.68 4.78 -2.66
N VAL A 113 -10.82 4.36 -3.58
CA VAL A 113 -10.47 5.08 -4.81
C VAL A 113 -10.98 4.35 -6.04
N ASN A 114 -11.53 5.10 -7.01
CA ASN A 114 -11.92 4.57 -8.30
C ASN A 114 -10.78 4.76 -9.30
N ILE A 115 -10.30 3.67 -9.87
CA ILE A 115 -9.28 3.66 -10.92
C ILE A 115 -9.87 2.91 -12.11
N GLU A 116 -10.14 3.63 -13.19
CA GLU A 116 -10.74 3.13 -14.42
C GLU A 116 -12.01 2.29 -14.17
N ASN A 117 -12.94 2.82 -13.36
CA ASN A 117 -14.20 2.18 -12.96
C ASN A 117 -14.06 0.98 -12.01
N LYS A 118 -12.87 0.73 -11.46
CA LYS A 118 -12.64 -0.32 -10.44
C LYS A 118 -12.31 0.33 -9.11
N TRP A 119 -12.93 -0.17 -8.04
CA TRP A 119 -12.73 0.37 -6.70
C TRP A 119 -11.62 -0.39 -5.97
N TYR A 120 -10.81 0.35 -5.22
CA TYR A 120 -9.73 -0.18 -4.40
C TYR A 120 -9.61 0.59 -3.08
N HIS A 121 -9.26 -0.10 -2.01
CA HIS A 121 -8.95 0.55 -0.74
C HIS A 121 -7.52 1.09 -0.75
N LEU A 122 -7.36 2.32 -0.27
CA LEU A 122 -6.08 3.01 -0.15
C LEU A 122 -5.98 3.59 1.27
N ASP A 123 -5.07 3.04 2.08
CA ASP A 123 -4.83 3.50 3.44
C ASP A 123 -3.41 4.04 3.61
N THR A 124 -3.27 5.35 3.37
CA THR A 124 -2.00 6.07 3.55
C THR A 124 -1.53 6.11 5.01
N THR A 125 -2.41 5.85 5.98
CA THR A 125 -2.05 5.83 7.40
C THR A 125 -1.30 4.56 7.74
N PHE A 126 -1.84 3.40 7.33
CA PHE A 126 -1.20 2.11 7.61
C PHE A 126 -0.01 1.83 6.68
N ASP A 127 0.11 2.56 5.57
CA ASP A 127 1.30 2.57 4.72
C ASP A 127 2.43 3.51 5.19
N ASP A 128 2.18 4.34 6.21
CA ASP A 128 3.21 5.14 6.91
C ASP A 128 3.92 4.29 8.00
N PRO A 129 5.22 3.98 7.82
CA PRO A 129 5.94 3.13 8.75
C PRO A 129 6.22 3.81 10.10
N VAL A 130 5.83 3.20 11.22
CA VAL A 130 6.19 3.66 12.57
C VAL A 130 7.37 2.85 13.15
N PRO A 131 8.41 3.48 13.74
CA PRO A 131 8.65 4.91 13.80
C PRO A 131 8.96 5.48 12.41
N ASP A 132 8.44 6.68 12.15
CA ASP A 132 8.63 7.37 10.88
C ASP A 132 10.13 7.48 10.56
N LYS A 133 10.44 7.15 9.31
CA LYS A 133 11.77 7.24 8.74
C LYS A 133 11.65 8.05 7.46
N ALA A 134 12.11 9.30 7.52
CA ALA A 134 12.07 10.25 6.43
C ALA A 134 12.38 9.59 5.06
N GLY A 135 11.44 9.73 4.12
CA GLY A 135 11.54 9.22 2.75
C GLY A 135 11.19 7.74 2.56
N ARG A 136 10.80 7.01 3.61
CA ARG A 136 10.33 5.62 3.50
C ARG A 136 8.83 5.58 3.18
N VAL A 137 8.47 4.81 2.16
CA VAL A 137 7.07 4.52 1.80
C VAL A 137 6.88 3.02 1.83
N THR A 138 5.75 2.56 2.39
CA THR A 138 5.31 1.18 2.26
C THR A 138 4.03 1.12 1.41
N TYR A 139 3.65 -0.08 0.98
CA TYR A 139 2.53 -0.29 0.04
C TYR A 139 1.70 -1.52 0.45
N SER A 140 1.70 -1.84 1.74
CA SER A 140 0.96 -2.97 2.29
C SER A 140 -0.55 -2.76 2.21
N TYR A 141 -1.00 -1.50 2.19
CA TYR A 141 -2.39 -1.07 2.12
C TYR A 141 -2.71 -0.24 0.87
N PHE A 142 -1.90 -0.42 -0.17
CA PHE A 142 -2.04 0.26 -1.44
C PHE A 142 -2.97 -0.50 -2.40
N ASN A 143 -4.08 0.13 -2.78
CA ASN A 143 -5.06 -0.37 -3.74
C ASN A 143 -5.52 -1.83 -3.49
N MET A 144 -5.91 -2.14 -2.25
CA MET A 144 -6.39 -3.46 -1.86
C MET A 144 -7.83 -3.74 -2.29
N SER A 145 -8.15 -5.00 -2.55
CA SER A 145 -9.53 -5.45 -2.65
C SER A 145 -10.19 -5.55 -1.27
N ASP A 146 -11.52 -5.62 -1.26
CA ASP A 146 -12.39 -5.96 -0.14
C ASP A 146 -11.90 -7.19 0.64
N GLU A 147 -11.49 -8.25 -0.07
CA GLU A 147 -10.99 -9.50 0.52
C GLU A 147 -9.63 -9.32 1.17
N GLN A 148 -8.76 -8.51 0.55
CA GLN A 148 -7.42 -8.26 1.08
C GLN A 148 -7.49 -7.41 2.34
N LEU A 149 -8.26 -6.31 2.32
CA LEU A 149 -8.34 -5.37 3.43
C LEU A 149 -9.12 -5.93 4.62
N SER A 150 -10.13 -6.78 4.41
CA SER A 150 -10.97 -7.28 5.51
C SER A 150 -10.28 -8.25 6.48
N LYS A 151 -8.98 -8.48 6.33
CA LYS A 151 -8.18 -9.31 7.24
C LYS A 151 -7.93 -8.61 8.56
N ASP A 152 -7.81 -7.29 8.54
CA ASP A 152 -7.56 -6.45 9.70
C ASP A 152 -8.42 -5.18 9.75
N HIS A 153 -9.17 -4.88 8.70
CA HIS A 153 -10.17 -3.82 8.69
C HIS A 153 -11.61 -4.37 8.69
N ASP A 154 -12.51 -3.61 9.30
CA ASP A 154 -13.96 -3.86 9.26
C ASP A 154 -14.72 -2.58 8.94
N TRP A 155 -15.69 -2.66 8.03
CA TRP A 155 -16.54 -1.55 7.63
C TRP A 155 -17.91 -2.05 7.16
N ASP A 156 -18.89 -1.15 7.20
CA ASP A 156 -20.21 -1.41 6.64
C ASP A 156 -20.16 -1.38 5.11
N ARG A 157 -19.95 -2.56 4.51
CA ARG A 157 -19.85 -2.75 3.06
C ARG A 157 -21.08 -2.24 2.30
N SER A 158 -22.26 -2.17 2.92
CA SER A 158 -23.48 -1.71 2.26
C SER A 158 -23.47 -0.22 1.90
N LYS A 159 -22.56 0.56 2.51
CA LYS A 159 -22.44 2.01 2.30
C LYS A 159 -21.52 2.41 1.16
N TYR A 160 -20.74 1.48 0.59
CA TYR A 160 -19.67 1.80 -0.35
C TYR A 160 -19.70 0.87 -1.57
N PRO A 161 -19.19 1.33 -2.73
CA PRO A 161 -18.93 0.45 -3.86
C PRO A 161 -17.98 -0.68 -3.49
N ALA A 162 -18.21 -1.88 -4.02
CA ALA A 162 -17.39 -3.05 -3.72
C ALA A 162 -16.04 -3.02 -4.46
N ALA A 163 -14.93 -3.24 -3.75
CA ALA A 163 -13.60 -3.39 -4.33
C ALA A 163 -13.28 -4.88 -4.59
N THR A 164 -13.84 -5.46 -5.66
CA THR A 164 -13.72 -6.91 -5.91
C THR A 164 -12.54 -7.31 -6.81
N THR A 165 -11.82 -6.34 -7.36
CA THR A 165 -10.74 -6.62 -8.32
C THR A 165 -9.38 -6.68 -7.64
N SER A 166 -8.56 -7.68 -7.97
CA SER A 166 -7.15 -7.72 -7.56
C SER A 166 -6.35 -6.67 -8.34
N TYR A 167 -5.68 -5.75 -7.65
CA TYR A 167 -4.86 -4.72 -8.31
C TYR A 167 -3.65 -5.31 -9.06
N PHE A 168 -3.03 -6.38 -8.53
CA PHE A 168 -2.02 -7.15 -9.25
C PHE A 168 -2.58 -7.78 -10.53
N GLY A 169 -3.78 -8.37 -10.45
CA GLY A 169 -4.48 -8.90 -11.63
C GLY A 169 -4.75 -7.82 -12.67
N GLU A 170 -5.13 -6.62 -12.23
CA GLU A 170 -5.39 -5.49 -13.12
C GLU A 170 -4.14 -5.06 -13.89
N LEU A 171 -3.04 -4.79 -13.17
CA LEU A 171 -1.79 -4.36 -13.79
C LEU A 171 -1.21 -5.44 -14.72
N THR A 172 -1.28 -6.71 -14.33
CA THR A 172 -0.79 -7.81 -15.18
C THR A 172 -1.63 -8.00 -16.44
N ASN A 173 -2.95 -7.79 -16.38
CA ASN A 173 -3.80 -7.80 -17.57
C ASN A 173 -3.44 -6.66 -18.52
N LYS A 174 -3.18 -5.46 -18.00
CA LYS A 174 -2.72 -4.30 -18.80
C LYS A 174 -1.35 -4.54 -19.44
N ILE A 175 -0.41 -5.13 -18.71
CA ILE A 175 0.91 -5.52 -19.22
C ILE A 175 0.75 -6.49 -20.40
N LYS A 176 -0.08 -7.53 -20.24
CA LYS A 176 -0.34 -8.54 -21.28
C LYS A 176 -1.06 -7.97 -22.50
N ALA A 177 -2.01 -7.06 -22.30
CA ALA A 177 -2.72 -6.40 -23.39
C ALA A 177 -1.76 -5.59 -24.28
N GLY A 178 -0.66 -5.09 -23.71
CA GLY A 178 0.38 -4.36 -24.43
C GLY A 178 -0.04 -2.93 -24.74
N SER A 179 0.75 -1.97 -24.29
CA SER A 179 0.58 -0.56 -24.66
C SER A 179 1.89 0.20 -24.48
N SER A 180 1.91 1.49 -24.82
CA SER A 180 3.04 2.37 -24.48
C SER A 180 3.29 2.50 -22.97
N LYS A 181 2.36 2.03 -22.11
CA LYS A 181 2.46 2.07 -20.64
C LYS A 181 2.90 0.76 -20.00
N THR A 182 3.17 -0.31 -20.76
CA THR A 182 3.57 -1.61 -20.20
C THR A 182 4.73 -1.50 -19.21
N VAL A 183 5.79 -0.77 -19.56
CA VAL A 183 6.97 -0.57 -18.69
C VAL A 183 6.61 0.16 -17.40
N VAL A 184 5.65 1.09 -17.44
CA VAL A 184 5.17 1.82 -16.25
C VAL A 184 4.49 0.87 -15.29
N TYR A 185 3.61 -0.01 -15.78
CA TYR A 185 2.91 -0.98 -14.93
C TYR A 185 3.86 -2.04 -14.36
N GLU A 186 4.85 -2.50 -15.14
CA GLU A 186 5.90 -3.39 -14.63
C GLU A 186 6.71 -2.73 -13.51
N GLN A 187 7.07 -1.46 -13.68
CA GLN A 187 7.76 -0.69 -12.65
C GLN A 187 6.88 -0.49 -11.42
N MET A 188 5.58 -0.25 -11.60
CA MET A 188 4.64 -0.13 -10.50
C MET A 188 4.55 -1.42 -9.68
N LEU A 189 4.50 -2.59 -10.34
CA LEU A 189 4.53 -3.89 -9.66
C LEU A 189 5.81 -4.10 -8.85
N LYS A 190 6.95 -3.60 -9.34
CA LYS A 190 8.23 -3.61 -8.61
C LYS A 190 8.19 -2.71 -7.39
N GLU A 191 7.84 -1.44 -7.56
CA GLU A 191 7.87 -0.42 -6.51
C GLU A 191 6.89 -0.72 -5.37
N THR A 192 5.74 -1.30 -5.70
CA THR A 192 4.70 -1.69 -4.73
C THR A 192 4.92 -3.10 -4.16
N ASN A 193 6.02 -3.78 -4.54
CA ASN A 193 6.31 -5.18 -4.20
C ASN A 193 5.21 -6.18 -4.62
N LEU A 194 4.28 -5.82 -5.50
CA LEU A 194 3.22 -6.70 -5.98
C LEU A 194 3.72 -7.74 -7.00
N GLN A 195 4.90 -7.54 -7.61
CA GLN A 195 5.49 -8.53 -8.53
C GLN A 195 5.65 -9.93 -7.90
N TYR A 196 5.84 -9.99 -6.58
CA TYR A 196 5.98 -11.24 -5.83
C TYR A 196 4.67 -12.04 -5.70
N LEU A 197 3.53 -11.48 -6.11
CA LEU A 197 2.29 -12.23 -6.27
C LEU A 197 2.32 -13.19 -7.47
N SER A 198 3.18 -12.94 -8.46
CA SER A 198 3.29 -13.79 -9.64
C SER A 198 3.89 -15.18 -9.34
N ALA A 199 3.57 -16.14 -10.20
CA ALA A 199 4.09 -17.50 -10.11
C ALA A 199 5.61 -17.59 -10.35
N GLU A 200 6.22 -16.58 -10.97
CA GLU A 200 7.66 -16.49 -11.17
C GLU A 200 8.40 -16.50 -9.83
N TYR A 201 7.95 -15.65 -8.90
CA TYR A 201 8.56 -15.49 -7.58
C TYR A 201 7.93 -16.38 -6.50
N GLY A 202 6.73 -16.92 -6.72
CA GLY A 202 5.97 -17.67 -5.71
C GLY A 202 6.36 -19.15 -5.61
N ALA A 203 6.45 -19.66 -4.39
CA ALA A 203 6.56 -21.08 -4.03
C ALA A 203 5.48 -21.45 -3.00
N GLU A 204 4.70 -22.50 -3.28
CA GLU A 204 3.54 -22.88 -2.48
C GLU A 204 3.86 -23.91 -1.39
N ASN A 205 5.06 -24.50 -1.46
CA ASN A 205 5.57 -25.46 -0.48
C ASN A 205 7.11 -25.45 -0.43
N TYR A 206 7.66 -26.16 0.55
CA TYR A 206 9.10 -26.27 0.78
C TYR A 206 9.89 -26.78 -0.43
N ASN A 207 9.35 -27.76 -1.16
CA ASN A 207 10.04 -28.35 -2.30
C ASN A 207 10.13 -27.37 -3.48
N GLU A 208 9.06 -26.66 -3.78
CA GLU A 208 9.06 -25.59 -4.78
C GLU A 208 10.02 -24.46 -4.40
N PHE A 209 10.05 -24.08 -3.12
CA PHE A 209 10.95 -23.05 -2.62
C PHE A 209 12.42 -23.44 -2.85
N LYS A 210 12.77 -24.67 -2.47
CA LYS A 210 14.11 -25.24 -2.72
C LYS A 210 14.46 -25.26 -4.21
N GLN A 211 13.56 -25.76 -5.06
CA GLN A 211 13.78 -25.86 -6.50
C GLN A 211 14.00 -24.49 -7.14
N LYS A 212 13.19 -23.48 -6.79
CA LYS A 212 13.31 -22.12 -7.30
C LYS A 212 14.62 -21.47 -6.92
N LEU A 213 15.05 -21.59 -5.65
CA LEU A 213 16.36 -21.06 -5.25
C LEU A 213 17.49 -21.74 -6.01
N GLN A 214 17.48 -23.07 -6.11
CA GLN A 214 18.53 -23.80 -6.83
C GLN A 214 18.59 -23.43 -8.31
N GLN A 215 17.43 -23.23 -8.96
CA GLN A 215 17.32 -22.80 -10.35
C GLN A 215 17.90 -21.39 -10.54
N GLN A 216 17.54 -20.43 -9.69
CA GLN A 216 18.04 -19.06 -9.80
C GLN A 216 19.55 -18.98 -9.50
N PHE A 217 20.08 -19.79 -8.59
CA PHE A 217 21.51 -19.80 -8.25
C PHE A 217 22.40 -20.24 -9.42
N ALA A 218 21.87 -21.03 -10.36
CA ALA A 218 22.60 -21.47 -11.55
C ALA A 218 23.02 -20.31 -12.47
N ALA A 219 22.26 -19.20 -12.45
CA ALA A 219 22.54 -18.00 -13.25
C ALA A 219 23.60 -17.07 -12.63
N LYS A 220 24.16 -17.41 -11.46
CA LYS A 220 25.08 -16.56 -10.67
C LYS A 220 24.56 -15.12 -10.44
N PRO A 221 23.32 -14.96 -9.96
CA PRO A 221 22.76 -13.63 -9.69
C PRO A 221 23.48 -12.98 -8.49
N GLU A 222 23.49 -11.65 -8.46
CA GLU A 222 23.88 -10.89 -7.27
C GLU A 222 22.77 -10.90 -6.20
N LYS A 223 21.51 -11.09 -6.61
CA LYS A 223 20.33 -11.09 -5.73
C LYS A 223 19.27 -12.06 -6.21
N VAL A 224 18.68 -12.81 -5.28
CA VAL A 224 17.56 -13.75 -5.50
C VAL A 224 16.45 -13.44 -4.52
N GLU A 225 15.23 -13.34 -5.03
CA GLU A 225 14.03 -13.06 -4.25
C GLU A 225 12.97 -14.10 -4.57
N VAL A 226 12.47 -14.78 -3.53
CA VAL A 226 11.43 -15.81 -3.68
C VAL A 226 10.42 -15.66 -2.55
N ARG A 227 9.15 -15.46 -2.92
CA ARG A 227 8.02 -15.54 -2.00
C ARG A 227 7.73 -17.01 -1.75
N TYR A 228 7.58 -17.41 -0.51
CA TYR A 228 7.22 -18.79 -0.18
C TYR A 228 6.15 -18.84 0.91
N LYS A 229 5.28 -19.84 0.83
CA LYS A 229 4.31 -20.13 1.89
C LYS A 229 5.05 -20.59 3.13
N GLN A 230 4.82 -19.94 4.27
CA GLN A 230 5.42 -20.33 5.54
C GLN A 230 5.03 -21.79 5.83
N SER A 231 6.01 -22.64 6.11
CA SER A 231 5.70 -24.01 6.50
C SER A 231 4.93 -23.98 7.83
N MET A 232 3.86 -24.77 7.94
CA MET A 232 3.14 -24.96 9.22
C MET A 232 3.99 -25.70 10.27
N ASP A 233 5.27 -26.00 9.99
CA ASP A 233 6.16 -26.82 10.82
C ASP A 233 6.77 -26.07 12.02
N GLY A 234 6.28 -24.86 12.34
CA GLY A 234 6.59 -24.15 13.60
C GLY A 234 8.07 -23.84 13.85
N THR A 235 8.94 -24.12 12.88
CA THR A 235 10.39 -23.98 12.99
C THR A 235 10.82 -22.79 12.17
N MET A 236 11.36 -21.80 12.86
CA MET A 236 11.83 -20.52 12.32
C MET A 236 13.11 -20.68 11.45
N GLN A 237 13.15 -21.67 10.53
CA GLN A 237 14.34 -22.12 9.81
C GLN A 237 14.12 -22.59 8.36
N ASP A 238 12.98 -22.33 7.70
CA ASP A 238 12.76 -22.75 6.30
C ASP A 238 13.92 -22.34 5.38
N ILE A 239 14.33 -21.07 5.45
CA ILE A 239 15.46 -20.56 4.67
C ILE A 239 16.78 -21.24 5.07
N LYS A 240 17.04 -21.42 6.38
CA LYS A 240 18.29 -22.04 6.84
C LYS A 240 18.40 -23.49 6.39
N LYS A 241 17.30 -24.22 6.49
CA LYS A 241 17.19 -25.62 6.07
C LYS A 241 17.41 -25.74 4.56
N VAL A 242 16.70 -24.95 3.76
CA VAL A 242 16.86 -24.96 2.30
C VAL A 242 18.28 -24.60 1.90
N LEU A 243 18.88 -23.57 2.50
CA LEU A 243 20.24 -23.14 2.19
C LEU A 243 21.32 -24.18 2.55
N ASN A 244 21.03 -25.10 3.49
CA ASN A 244 21.89 -26.24 3.79
C ASN A 244 21.70 -27.42 2.81
N GLU A 245 20.61 -27.46 2.06
CA GLU A 245 20.27 -28.54 1.11
C GLU A 245 20.57 -28.20 -0.36
N ILE A 246 20.90 -26.94 -0.67
CA ILE A 246 21.18 -26.48 -2.05
C ILE A 246 22.64 -26.10 -2.25
N ASN A 247 23.07 -26.14 -3.51
CA ASN A 247 24.41 -25.74 -3.91
C ASN A 247 24.48 -24.24 -4.14
N TRP A 248 25.44 -23.58 -3.49
CA TRP A 248 25.74 -22.17 -3.69
C TRP A 248 26.27 -21.87 -5.11
N PRO A 249 26.01 -20.66 -5.66
CA PRO A 249 26.58 -20.25 -6.93
C PRO A 249 28.11 -20.35 -6.95
N LYS A 250 28.67 -20.99 -7.98
CA LYS A 250 30.13 -21.14 -8.11
C LYS A 250 30.82 -19.79 -8.19
N GLY A 251 31.72 -19.52 -7.24
CA GLY A 251 32.50 -18.28 -7.15
C GLY A 251 31.94 -17.26 -6.17
N ALA A 252 30.82 -17.53 -5.49
CA ALA A 252 30.34 -16.66 -4.42
C ALA A 252 31.36 -16.61 -3.27
N LYS A 253 31.83 -15.41 -2.93
CA LYS A 253 32.74 -15.14 -1.81
C LYS A 253 32.00 -14.86 -0.51
N ARG A 254 30.86 -14.15 -0.61
CA ARG A 254 30.01 -13.80 0.54
C ARG A 254 28.55 -14.03 0.18
N VAL A 255 27.81 -14.49 1.19
CA VAL A 255 26.36 -14.69 1.10
C VAL A 255 25.71 -14.07 2.32
N SER A 256 24.61 -13.35 2.10
CA SER A 256 23.70 -12.91 3.16
C SER A 256 22.27 -13.22 2.77
N TYR A 257 21.40 -13.45 3.74
CA TYR A 257 19.97 -13.63 3.50
C TYR A 257 19.12 -12.93 4.54
N GLN A 258 17.94 -12.49 4.12
CA GLN A 258 16.91 -11.89 4.95
C GLN A 258 15.56 -12.54 4.61
N VAL A 259 14.72 -12.73 5.63
CA VAL A 259 13.34 -13.19 5.46
C VAL A 259 12.43 -12.23 6.22
N ALA A 260 11.35 -11.80 5.57
CA ALA A 260 10.30 -11.01 6.19
C ALA A 260 8.92 -11.52 5.77
N PRO A 261 7.88 -11.38 6.61
CA PRO A 261 6.49 -11.61 6.17
C PRO A 261 6.17 -10.78 4.93
N TYR A 262 5.43 -11.37 4.00
CA TYR A 262 5.02 -10.69 2.77
C TYR A 262 3.60 -10.11 2.96
N SER A 263 3.52 -8.78 3.10
CA SER A 263 2.29 -8.09 3.51
C SER A 263 1.11 -8.29 2.56
N ALA A 264 1.34 -8.38 1.25
CA ALA A 264 0.26 -8.56 0.28
C ALA A 264 -0.40 -9.96 0.34
N LEU A 265 0.23 -10.96 1.00
CA LEU A 265 -0.29 -12.31 1.09
C LEU A 265 0.00 -12.97 2.45
N ALA A 266 -0.99 -12.97 3.33
CA ALA A 266 -0.92 -13.58 4.66
C ALA A 266 -0.50 -15.06 4.61
N GLY A 267 0.38 -15.46 5.55
CA GLY A 267 0.95 -16.81 5.61
C GLY A 267 2.13 -17.03 4.65
N TYR A 268 2.62 -15.97 3.97
CA TYR A 268 3.80 -16.03 3.11
C TYR A 268 4.90 -15.12 3.64
N SER A 269 6.13 -15.48 3.29
CA SER A 269 7.32 -14.68 3.52
C SER A 269 8.04 -14.41 2.20
N LEU A 270 8.78 -13.31 2.14
CA LEU A 270 9.73 -13.04 1.07
C LEU A 270 11.15 -13.33 1.59
N ALA A 271 11.82 -14.29 0.95
CA ALA A 271 13.24 -14.54 1.16
C ALA A 271 14.06 -13.73 0.15
N THR A 272 15.06 -12.99 0.63
CA THR A 272 16.05 -12.28 -0.17
C THR A 272 17.43 -12.87 0.13
N ILE A 273 18.13 -13.33 -0.89
CA ILE A 273 19.50 -13.84 -0.80
C ILE A 273 20.39 -12.97 -1.68
N THR A 274 21.51 -12.50 -1.13
CA THR A 274 22.46 -11.64 -1.83
C THR A 274 23.83 -12.31 -1.89
N PHE A 275 24.48 -12.20 -3.03
CA PHE A 275 25.78 -12.77 -3.34
C PHE A 275 26.79 -11.67 -3.65
N THR A 276 28.04 -11.91 -3.28
CA THR A 276 29.20 -11.15 -3.78
C THR A 276 30.18 -12.16 -4.36
N TYR A 277 30.65 -11.92 -5.59
CA TYR A 277 31.55 -12.80 -6.33
C TYR A 277 33.01 -12.36 -6.31
#